data_AF-A0A7C2Y4L6-F1
#
_entry.id   AF-A0A7C2Y4L6-F1
#
_cell.length_a   1.000
_cell.length_b   1.000
_cell.length_c   1.000
_cell.angle_alpha   90.00
_cell.angle_beta   90.00
_cell.angle_gamma   90.00
#
_symmetry.space_group_name_H-M   'P 1'
#
loop_
_entity.id
_entity.type
_entity.pdbx_description
1 polymer ?
#
loop_
_entity_poly.entity_id
_entity_poly.type
_entity_poly.pdbx_seq_one_letter_code
_entity_poly.pdbx_strand_id
1 'polypeptide(L)'
;CPHRPVFYAMRKVFKDGIYPSDIGCYTLGLQLGAVDTTICMGASITVGSGISHSGEESDIVSTIGDSTFLHTGIPGLINAVYNGAEMILVILDNRTTGMTGHQPNPATGMTATGEATIPVSLEAISRACGVHFVETVDSYDLVGLVTAMKDAKARPGVKVIIARQPCVITARRAGIKRGRYRVDPDVCTGCGLCVKFGCPAIEISGEKPHISDLCSGCGVCAQICPFGAIAKEGRR
;
A
#
# COMPACT_ATOMS: atom_id res chain seq x y z
N CYS A 1 8.04 -3.39 -4.96
CA CYS A 1 7.61 -2.86 -3.65
C CYS A 1 6.12 -3.13 -3.46
N PRO A 2 5.68 -3.67 -2.30
CA PRO A 2 4.27 -3.95 -2.03
C PRO A 2 3.36 -2.73 -1.88
N HIS A 3 3.90 -1.51 -1.73
CA HIS A 3 3.07 -0.30 -1.63
C HIS A 3 2.53 0.17 -2.99
N ARG A 4 3.19 -0.18 -4.10
CA ARG A 4 2.84 0.31 -5.45
C ARG A 4 1.44 -0.13 -5.92
N PRO A 5 1.02 -1.40 -5.75
CA PRO A 5 -0.36 -1.81 -6.03
C PRO A 5 -1.40 -1.05 -5.21
N VAL A 6 -1.09 -0.72 -3.96
CA VAL A 6 -1.97 0.03 -3.07
C VAL A 6 -2.21 1.42 -3.63
N PHE A 7 -1.14 2.16 -3.99
CA PHE A 7 -1.26 3.48 -4.62
C PHE A 7 -2.00 3.44 -5.95
N TYR A 8 -1.76 2.41 -6.76
CA TYR A 8 -2.48 2.22 -8.01
C TYR A 8 -3.98 2.00 -7.78
N ALA A 9 -4.35 1.18 -6.79
CA ALA A 9 -5.74 0.95 -6.40
C ALA A 9 -6.38 2.22 -5.83
N MET A 10 -5.68 2.96 -4.96
CA MET A 10 -6.15 4.22 -4.39
C MET A 10 -6.54 5.20 -5.48
N ARG A 11 -5.62 5.52 -6.40
CA ARG A 11 -5.88 6.43 -7.52
C ARG A 11 -6.99 5.96 -8.46
N LYS A 12 -7.20 4.64 -8.56
CA LYS A 12 -8.25 4.08 -9.41
C LYS A 12 -9.63 4.27 -8.78
N VAL A 13 -9.74 4.19 -7.45
CA VAL A 13 -11.00 4.29 -6.71
C VAL A 13 -11.33 5.74 -6.33
N PHE A 14 -10.32 6.53 -5.96
CA PHE A 14 -10.43 7.89 -5.41
C PHE A 14 -9.84 8.93 -6.35
N LYS A 15 -10.32 9.03 -7.59
CA LYS A 15 -9.68 9.81 -8.66
C LYS A 15 -9.31 11.25 -8.27
N ASP A 16 -10.19 11.91 -7.52
CA ASP A 16 -10.06 13.30 -7.06
C ASP A 16 -9.88 13.37 -5.52
N GLY A 17 -9.44 12.27 -4.92
CA GLY A 17 -9.20 12.19 -3.48
C GLY A 17 -7.94 12.93 -3.04
N ILE A 18 -7.89 13.27 -1.76
CA ILE A 18 -6.74 13.90 -1.11
C ILE A 18 -5.97 12.82 -0.36
N TYR A 19 -4.65 12.82 -0.53
CA TYR A 19 -3.76 11.76 -0.06
C TYR A 19 -2.74 12.24 0.99
N PRO A 20 -3.15 12.51 2.24
CA PRO A 20 -2.19 12.76 3.30
C PRO A 20 -1.31 11.53 3.56
N SER A 21 0.01 11.74 3.66
CA SER A 21 0.97 10.67 3.85
C SER A 21 1.98 11.02 4.94
N ASP A 22 2.78 10.03 5.30
CA ASP A 22 3.80 10.10 6.34
C ASP A 22 5.20 9.81 5.78
N ILE A 23 6.22 9.99 6.62
CA ILE A 23 7.60 9.69 6.29
C ILE A 23 7.84 8.17 6.28
N GLY A 24 8.29 7.65 5.13
CA GLY A 24 8.73 6.26 4.97
C GLY A 24 8.90 5.88 3.51
N CYS A 25 9.11 4.58 3.20
CA CYS A 25 9.22 4.10 1.80
C CYS A 25 8.05 4.51 0.92
N TYR A 26 6.88 4.71 1.53
CA TYR A 26 5.63 5.08 0.90
C TYR A 26 5.54 6.58 0.56
N THR A 27 6.42 7.45 1.08
CA THR A 27 6.55 8.85 0.61
C THR A 27 6.86 8.91 -0.90
N LEU A 28 7.53 7.88 -1.44
CA LEU A 28 7.79 7.76 -2.88
C LEU A 28 6.50 7.59 -3.73
N GLY A 29 5.34 7.39 -3.09
CA GLY A 29 4.02 7.50 -3.71
C GLY A 29 3.74 8.88 -4.32
N LEU A 30 4.51 9.92 -3.94
CA LEU A 30 4.47 11.24 -4.57
C LEU A 30 4.70 11.17 -6.09
N GLN A 31 5.67 10.35 -6.54
CA GLN A 31 5.94 10.14 -7.97
C GLN A 31 4.79 9.42 -8.69
N LEU A 32 3.87 8.84 -7.92
CA LEU A 32 2.68 8.16 -8.41
C LEU A 32 1.43 8.99 -8.23
N GLY A 33 1.51 10.25 -7.79
CA GLY A 33 0.34 11.10 -7.54
C GLY A 33 -0.62 10.49 -6.52
N ALA A 34 -0.09 9.76 -5.53
CA ALA A 34 -0.86 9.12 -4.46
C ALA A 34 -0.43 9.63 -3.08
N VAL A 35 0.22 10.80 -3.04
CA VAL A 35 0.68 11.51 -1.84
C VAL A 35 0.64 13.00 -2.16
N ASP A 36 -0.13 13.77 -1.38
CA ASP A 36 -0.25 15.23 -1.52
C ASP A 36 0.45 15.98 -0.39
N THR A 37 0.47 15.40 0.81
CA THR A 37 1.15 15.98 1.97
C THR A 37 2.04 14.95 2.66
N THR A 38 3.17 15.41 3.20
CA THR A 38 4.07 14.60 4.03
C THR A 38 4.82 15.55 4.96
N ILE A 39 4.50 15.50 6.25
CA ILE A 39 4.98 16.49 7.22
C ILE A 39 5.97 15.87 8.22
N CYS A 40 5.51 14.93 9.03
CA CYS A 40 6.34 14.19 9.98
C CYS A 40 5.84 12.75 10.11
N MET A 41 6.23 12.02 11.15
CA MET A 41 5.76 10.66 11.40
C MET A 41 4.46 10.67 12.21
N GLY A 42 3.36 10.20 11.62
CA GLY A 42 2.03 10.14 12.22
C GLY A 42 1.12 11.32 11.85
N ALA A 43 1.63 12.27 11.06
CA ALA A 43 0.87 13.44 10.60
C ALA A 43 -0.22 13.08 9.59
N SER A 44 -0.07 11.99 8.82
CA SER A 44 -1.06 11.61 7.80
C SER A 44 -2.48 11.50 8.36
N ILE A 45 -2.62 10.98 9.58
CA ILE A 45 -3.92 10.77 10.23
C ILE A 45 -4.49 12.10 10.73
N THR A 46 -3.68 12.92 11.41
CA THR A 46 -4.15 14.19 11.98
C THR A 46 -4.42 15.24 10.92
N VAL A 47 -3.60 15.29 9.85
CA VAL A 47 -3.86 16.12 8.68
C VAL A 47 -5.15 15.67 7.98
N GLY A 48 -5.33 14.36 7.76
CA GLY A 48 -6.56 13.82 7.17
C GLY A 48 -7.80 14.13 8.01
N SER A 49 -7.73 13.98 9.33
CA SER A 49 -8.81 14.34 10.25
C SER A 49 -9.11 15.85 10.22
N GLY A 50 -8.10 16.71 10.14
CA GLY A 50 -8.28 18.15 10.01
C GLY A 50 -8.98 18.56 8.71
N ILE A 51 -8.57 17.96 7.58
CA ILE A 51 -9.23 18.17 6.27
C ILE A 51 -10.68 17.71 6.32
N SER A 52 -10.96 16.58 6.98
CA SER A 52 -12.33 16.09 7.11
C SER A 52 -13.25 17.09 7.85
N HIS A 53 -12.71 17.83 8.81
CA HIS A 53 -13.46 18.85 9.55
C HIS A 53 -13.45 20.24 8.90
N SER A 54 -12.76 20.44 7.77
CA SER A 54 -12.75 21.73 7.07
C SER A 54 -13.96 21.95 6.15
N GLY A 55 -14.85 20.96 6.02
CA GLY A 55 -15.95 20.98 5.04
C GLY A 55 -15.55 20.53 3.64
N GLU A 56 -14.41 19.85 3.51
CA GLU A 56 -13.99 19.22 2.25
C GLU A 56 -14.90 18.02 1.94
N GLU A 57 -15.36 17.93 0.69
CA GLU A 57 -16.27 16.86 0.23
C GLU A 57 -15.51 15.74 -0.51
N SER A 58 -14.26 15.98 -0.91
CA SER A 58 -13.41 15.00 -1.58
C SER A 58 -13.06 13.81 -0.67
N ASP A 59 -12.82 12.64 -1.27
CA ASP A 59 -12.41 11.46 -0.50
C ASP A 59 -11.04 11.70 0.17
N ILE A 60 -10.95 11.55 1.48
CA ILE A 60 -9.69 11.67 2.23
C ILE A 60 -9.11 10.29 2.49
N VAL A 61 -7.95 9.99 1.89
CA VAL A 61 -7.31 8.68 1.98
C VAL A 61 -5.88 8.82 2.47
N SER A 62 -5.72 8.72 3.80
CA SER A 62 -4.42 8.83 4.46
C SER A 62 -3.64 7.53 4.37
N THR A 63 -2.31 7.60 4.19
CA THR A 63 -1.43 6.43 4.21
C THR A 63 -0.36 6.52 5.28
N ILE A 64 -0.13 5.44 6.00
CA ILE A 64 0.88 5.34 7.06
C ILE A 64 1.54 3.95 7.04
N GLY A 65 2.83 3.85 7.33
CA GLY A 65 3.52 2.56 7.47
C GLY A 65 3.22 1.88 8.81
N ASP A 66 3.38 0.55 8.90
CA ASP A 66 3.19 -0.22 10.14
C ASP A 66 4.06 0.30 11.30
N SER A 67 5.34 0.56 11.03
CA SER A 67 6.26 1.11 12.03
C SER A 67 5.83 2.50 12.51
N THR A 68 5.42 3.37 11.59
CA THR A 68 5.01 4.75 11.90
C THR A 68 3.70 4.76 12.67
N PHE A 69 2.76 3.89 12.30
CA PHE A 69 1.48 3.75 13.00
C PHE A 69 1.68 3.36 14.46
N LEU A 70 2.55 2.38 14.73
CA LEU A 70 2.84 1.90 16.08
C LEU A 70 3.71 2.88 16.88
N HIS A 71 4.44 3.77 16.22
CA HIS A 71 5.25 4.80 16.87
C HIS A 71 4.40 6.01 17.31
N THR A 72 3.66 6.62 16.38
CA THR A 72 2.93 7.89 16.61
C THR A 72 1.54 7.95 15.99
N GLY A 73 1.11 6.94 15.23
CA GLY A 73 -0.19 6.97 14.55
C GLY A 73 -1.38 6.64 15.45
N ILE A 74 -1.21 5.81 16.48
CA ILE A 74 -2.31 5.36 17.36
C ILE A 74 -3.06 6.54 18.02
N PRO A 75 -2.40 7.52 18.66
CA PRO A 75 -3.10 8.66 19.24
C PRO A 75 -3.89 9.47 18.20
N GLY A 76 -3.34 9.61 16.99
CA GLY A 76 -4.03 10.26 15.87
C GLY A 76 -5.29 9.51 15.45
N LEU A 77 -5.24 8.18 15.39
CA LEU A 77 -6.40 7.37 15.05
C LEU A 77 -7.50 7.47 16.11
N ILE A 78 -7.15 7.40 17.39
CA ILE A 78 -8.11 7.59 18.50
C ILE A 78 -8.80 8.95 18.37
N ASN A 79 -8.02 10.00 18.11
CA ASN A 79 -8.56 11.36 17.98
C ASN A 79 -9.49 11.50 16.76
N ALA A 80 -9.10 10.95 15.61
CA ALA A 80 -9.92 10.98 14.40
C ALA A 80 -11.26 10.26 14.60
N VAL A 81 -11.24 9.10 15.26
CA VAL A 81 -12.47 8.34 15.58
C VAL A 81 -13.33 9.11 16.60
N TYR A 82 -12.73 9.57 17.69
CA TYR A 82 -13.43 10.28 18.76
C TYR A 82 -14.15 11.54 18.25
N ASN A 83 -13.53 12.28 17.32
CA ASN A 83 -14.12 13.49 16.75
C ASN A 83 -15.00 13.24 15.52
N GLY A 84 -15.18 11.99 15.10
CA GLY A 84 -16.07 11.64 13.99
C GLY A 84 -15.56 12.09 12.62
N ALA A 85 -14.26 11.96 12.36
CA ALA A 85 -13.70 12.25 11.05
C ALA A 85 -14.22 11.27 9.98
N GLU A 86 -14.48 11.80 8.79
CA GLU A 86 -14.84 11.07 7.57
C GLU A 86 -13.58 10.84 6.73
N MET A 87 -12.90 9.72 6.93
CA MET A 87 -11.66 9.41 6.23
C MET A 87 -11.36 7.92 6.13
N ILE A 88 -10.46 7.56 5.23
CA ILE A 88 -9.91 6.21 5.09
C ILE A 88 -8.43 6.25 5.45
N LEU A 89 -8.01 5.40 6.38
CA LEU A 89 -6.61 5.18 6.73
C LEU A 89 -6.13 3.86 6.12
N VAL A 90 -5.12 3.93 5.27
CA VAL A 90 -4.46 2.77 4.68
C VAL A 90 -3.12 2.53 5.40
N ILE A 91 -3.07 1.48 6.21
CA ILE A 91 -1.84 1.04 6.88
C ILE A 91 -1.06 0.13 5.94
N LEU A 92 0.13 0.57 5.57
CA LEU A 92 1.04 -0.10 4.64
C LEU A 92 1.99 -1.02 5.40
N ASP A 93 1.53 -2.23 5.74
CA ASP A 93 2.28 -3.22 6.53
C ASP A 93 3.26 -4.01 5.66
N ASN A 94 4.53 -3.58 5.67
CA ASN A 94 5.61 -4.29 4.99
C ASN A 94 6.47 -5.16 5.92
N ARG A 95 6.05 -5.31 7.18
CA ARG A 95 6.71 -6.13 8.20
C ARG A 95 8.14 -5.68 8.54
N THR A 96 8.48 -4.40 8.39
CA THR A 96 9.80 -3.85 8.76
C THR A 96 9.81 -2.31 8.75
N THR A 97 10.76 -1.68 9.43
CA THR A 97 11.04 -0.25 9.23
C THR A 97 12.01 -0.07 8.06
N GLY A 98 11.49 -0.10 6.83
CA GLY A 98 12.30 -0.26 5.61
C GLY A 98 13.33 0.84 5.35
N MET A 99 12.89 2.11 5.24
CA MET A 99 13.72 3.23 4.76
C MET A 99 14.92 3.52 5.66
N THR A 100 14.81 3.27 6.96
CA THR A 100 15.87 3.53 7.94
C THR A 100 16.90 2.41 8.03
N GLY A 101 16.74 1.31 7.29
CA GLY A 101 17.68 0.19 7.32
C GLY A 101 17.08 -1.15 7.71
N HIS A 102 15.75 -1.31 7.62
CA HIS A 102 15.04 -2.57 7.88
C HIS A 102 15.07 -3.02 9.35
N GLN A 103 14.92 -2.08 10.28
CA GLN A 103 14.82 -2.38 11.70
C GLN A 103 13.57 -3.22 11.99
N PRO A 104 13.60 -4.09 13.02
CA PRO A 104 12.39 -4.64 13.58
C PRO A 104 11.54 -3.52 14.21
N ASN A 105 10.24 -3.77 14.31
CA ASN A 105 9.27 -2.89 14.95
C ASN A 105 8.25 -3.73 15.73
N PRO A 106 7.36 -3.13 16.55
CA PRO A 106 6.46 -3.91 17.40
C PRO A 106 5.53 -4.86 16.62
N ALA A 107 5.22 -4.60 15.34
CA ALA A 107 4.46 -5.54 14.51
C ALA A 107 5.28 -6.76 14.11
N THR A 108 6.62 -6.69 14.05
CA THR A 108 7.48 -7.78 13.58
C THR A 108 7.57 -8.97 14.53
N GLY A 109 7.34 -8.78 15.83
CA GLY A 109 7.52 -9.82 16.85
C GLY A 109 8.99 -10.11 17.16
N MET A 110 9.87 -9.11 17.00
CA MET A 110 11.29 -9.21 17.30
C MET A 110 11.77 -7.91 17.95
N THR A 111 12.61 -8.02 18.98
CA THR A 111 13.24 -6.87 19.64
C THR A 111 14.38 -6.29 18.79
N ALA A 112 14.88 -5.11 19.14
CA ALA A 112 16.03 -4.50 18.47
C ALA A 112 17.31 -5.35 18.56
N THR A 113 17.42 -6.24 19.56
CA THR A 113 18.56 -7.16 19.76
C THR A 113 18.37 -8.52 19.10
N GLY A 114 17.24 -8.76 18.41
CA GLY A 114 16.97 -10.00 17.68
C GLY A 114 16.23 -11.07 18.48
N GLU A 115 15.78 -10.76 19.70
CA GLU A 115 15.00 -11.70 20.51
C GLU A 115 13.55 -11.76 20.01
N ALA A 116 12.99 -12.96 19.92
CA ALA A 116 11.59 -13.13 19.57
C ALA A 116 10.70 -12.57 20.69
N THR A 117 9.64 -11.87 20.30
CA THR A 117 8.65 -11.28 21.21
C THR A 117 7.26 -11.30 20.56
N ILE A 118 6.26 -10.78 21.28
CA ILE A 118 4.87 -10.81 20.84
C ILE A 118 4.65 -9.72 19.78
N PRO A 119 4.21 -10.07 18.56
CA PRO A 119 3.87 -9.08 17.55
C PRO A 119 2.56 -8.37 17.90
N VAL A 120 2.57 -7.05 17.79
CA VAL A 120 1.36 -6.23 17.95
C VAL A 120 0.45 -6.39 16.72
N SER A 121 -0.84 -6.68 16.96
CA SER A 121 -1.84 -6.73 15.88
C SER A 121 -2.35 -5.34 15.54
N LEU A 122 -2.13 -4.93 14.29
CA LEU A 122 -2.66 -3.69 13.73
C LEU A 122 -4.19 -3.72 13.71
N GLU A 123 -4.79 -4.87 13.36
CA GLU A 123 -6.23 -5.05 13.34
C GLU A 123 -6.87 -4.84 14.71
N ALA A 124 -6.31 -5.49 15.74
CA ALA A 124 -6.84 -5.42 17.09
C ALA A 124 -6.73 -4.00 17.65
N ILE A 125 -5.59 -3.33 17.43
CA ILE A 125 -5.40 -1.94 17.86
C ILE A 125 -6.35 -1.00 17.14
N SER A 126 -6.49 -1.11 15.81
CA SER A 126 -7.42 -0.25 15.06
C SER A 126 -8.85 -0.42 15.54
N ARG A 127 -9.31 -1.65 15.81
CA ARG A 127 -10.64 -1.89 16.39
C ARG A 127 -10.76 -1.34 17.80
N ALA A 128 -9.73 -1.49 18.64
CA ALA A 128 -9.70 -0.93 19.99
C ALA A 128 -9.73 0.61 20.00
N CYS A 129 -9.25 1.26 18.94
CA CYS A 129 -9.39 2.71 18.73
C CYS A 129 -10.82 3.14 18.34
N GLY A 130 -11.77 2.20 18.18
CA GLY A 130 -13.17 2.46 17.84
C GLY A 130 -13.49 2.38 16.34
N VAL A 131 -12.57 1.91 15.51
CA VAL A 131 -12.83 1.74 14.08
C VAL A 131 -13.71 0.51 13.83
N HIS A 132 -14.88 0.71 13.22
CA HIS A 132 -15.83 -0.38 12.92
C HIS A 132 -15.48 -1.16 11.65
N PHE A 133 -14.85 -0.51 10.67
CA PHE A 133 -14.42 -1.14 9.43
C PHE A 133 -12.90 -1.30 9.44
N VAL A 134 -12.43 -2.52 9.65
CA VAL A 134 -10.99 -2.87 9.65
C VAL A 134 -10.79 -4.11 8.80
N GLU A 135 -10.25 -3.91 7.60
CA GLU A 135 -10.01 -4.98 6.62
C GLU A 135 -8.53 -5.15 6.32
N THR A 136 -8.05 -6.39 6.31
CA THR A 136 -6.68 -6.72 5.94
C THR A 136 -6.67 -7.36 4.56
N VAL A 137 -5.87 -6.80 3.65
CA VAL A 137 -5.80 -7.25 2.25
C VAL A 137 -4.35 -7.52 1.86
N ASP A 138 -4.13 -8.57 1.09
CA ASP A 138 -2.83 -8.83 0.47
C ASP A 138 -2.49 -7.69 -0.50
N SER A 139 -1.33 -7.03 -0.33
CA SER A 139 -0.95 -5.93 -1.20
C SER A 139 -0.73 -6.33 -2.66
N TYR A 140 -0.59 -7.61 -2.99
CA TYR A 140 -0.50 -8.10 -4.36
C TYR A 140 -1.83 -8.56 -4.94
N ASP A 141 -2.90 -8.63 -4.15
CA ASP A 141 -4.27 -8.85 -4.65
C ASP A 141 -4.89 -7.50 -5.05
N LEU A 142 -4.73 -7.12 -6.32
CA LEU A 142 -5.23 -5.84 -6.81
C LEU A 142 -6.77 -5.81 -6.83
N VAL A 143 -7.41 -6.94 -7.07
CA VAL A 143 -8.88 -7.03 -7.07
C VAL A 143 -9.40 -6.84 -5.65
N GLY A 144 -8.84 -7.56 -4.68
CA GLY A 144 -9.16 -7.41 -3.26
C GLY A 144 -8.95 -5.98 -2.76
N LEU A 145 -7.82 -5.35 -3.13
CA LEU A 145 -7.54 -3.95 -2.75
C LEU A 145 -8.62 -3.00 -3.28
N VAL A 146 -8.99 -3.12 -4.55
CA VAL A 146 -10.02 -2.26 -5.17
C VAL A 146 -11.39 -2.50 -4.52
N THR A 147 -11.75 -3.75 -4.23
CA THR A 147 -13.00 -4.08 -3.56
C THR A 147 -13.05 -3.49 -2.15
N ALA A 148 -12.04 -3.74 -1.33
CA ALA A 148 -11.98 -3.21 0.04
C ALA A 148 -12.01 -1.67 0.08
N MET A 149 -11.34 -1.00 -0.87
CA MET A 149 -11.38 0.46 -0.97
C MET A 149 -12.75 1.00 -1.37
N LYS A 150 -13.46 0.32 -2.28
CA LYS A 150 -14.84 0.69 -2.64
C LYS A 150 -15.81 0.48 -1.48
N ASP A 151 -15.67 -0.62 -0.75
CA ASP A 151 -16.50 -0.93 0.42
C ASP A 151 -16.25 0.06 1.55
N ALA A 152 -14.99 0.47 1.76
CA ALA A 152 -14.64 1.51 2.72
C ALA A 152 -15.21 2.88 2.30
N LYS A 153 -15.15 3.23 1.01
CA LYS A 153 -15.70 4.47 0.46
C LYS A 153 -17.20 4.60 0.70
N ALA A 154 -17.94 3.49 0.61
CA ALA A 154 -19.39 3.47 0.79
C ALA A 154 -19.85 3.59 2.26
N ARG A 155 -18.92 3.70 3.22
CA ARG A 155 -19.22 3.70 4.67
C ARG A 155 -18.82 5.04 5.31
N PRO A 156 -19.62 5.53 6.27
CA PRO A 156 -19.28 6.72 7.03
C PRO A 156 -18.20 6.45 8.09
N GLY A 157 -17.67 7.52 8.66
CA GLY A 157 -16.70 7.56 9.75
C GLY A 157 -15.27 7.27 9.31
N VAL A 158 -14.45 6.87 10.27
CA VAL A 158 -13.07 6.43 10.02
C VAL A 158 -13.08 4.96 9.61
N LYS A 159 -12.41 4.64 8.49
CA LYS A 159 -12.22 3.27 8.00
C LYS A 159 -10.72 2.94 7.98
N VAL A 160 -10.36 1.70 8.29
CA VAL A 160 -8.96 1.23 8.21
C VAL A 160 -8.84 0.08 7.23
N ILE A 161 -7.88 0.19 6.31
CA ILE A 161 -7.45 -0.90 5.42
C ILE A 161 -5.98 -1.19 5.72
N ILE A 162 -5.65 -2.43 6.05
CA ILE A 162 -4.28 -2.89 6.28
C ILE A 162 -3.83 -3.64 5.03
N ALA A 163 -3.00 -3.00 4.22
CA ALA A 163 -2.39 -3.63 3.05
C ALA A 163 -1.09 -4.33 3.48
N ARG A 164 -1.11 -5.67 3.52
CA ARG A 164 -0.02 -6.47 4.10
C ARG A 164 0.72 -7.27 3.05
N GLN A 165 2.03 -7.03 2.93
CA GLN A 165 2.97 -7.88 2.19
C GLN A 165 4.41 -7.57 2.65
N PRO A 166 5.25 -8.57 2.95
CA PRO A 166 6.64 -8.32 3.33
C PRO A 166 7.40 -7.44 2.32
N CYS A 167 8.24 -6.54 2.83
CA CYS A 167 9.17 -5.75 2.03
C CYS A 167 9.94 -6.67 1.08
N VAL A 168 10.02 -6.30 -0.20
CA VAL A 168 10.67 -7.13 -1.23
C VAL A 168 12.14 -7.43 -0.92
N ILE A 169 12.84 -6.49 -0.27
CA ILE A 169 14.25 -6.65 0.10
C ILE A 169 14.36 -7.63 1.27
N THR A 170 13.57 -7.44 2.33
CA THR A 170 13.50 -8.36 3.48
C THR A 170 13.11 -9.76 3.03
N ALA A 171 12.07 -9.89 2.20
CA ALA A 171 11.61 -11.16 1.67
C ALA A 171 12.72 -11.87 0.88
N ARG A 172 13.46 -11.15 0.02
CA ARG A 172 14.58 -11.70 -0.74
C ARG A 172 15.72 -12.15 0.18
N ARG A 173 16.07 -11.37 1.20
CA ARG A 173 17.08 -11.74 2.21
C ARG A 173 16.68 -12.97 3.00
N ALA A 174 15.39 -13.15 3.27
CA ALA A 174 14.82 -14.35 3.88
C ALA A 174 14.68 -15.54 2.91
N GLY A 175 15.22 -15.44 1.68
CA GLY A 175 15.20 -16.53 0.71
C GLY A 175 13.87 -16.73 -0.03
N ILE A 176 12.90 -15.82 0.11
CA ILE A 176 11.62 -15.92 -0.58
C ILE A 176 11.82 -15.65 -2.08
N LYS A 177 11.62 -16.69 -2.90
CA LYS A 177 11.71 -16.63 -4.36
C LYS A 177 10.31 -16.57 -4.98
N ARG A 178 9.92 -15.39 -5.43
CA ARG A 178 8.71 -15.19 -6.23
C ARG A 178 9.13 -15.19 -7.68
N GLY A 179 8.77 -16.24 -8.42
CA GLY A 179 9.14 -16.38 -9.84
C GLY A 179 8.78 -15.15 -10.67
N ARG A 180 9.42 -14.99 -11.82
CA ARG A 180 9.29 -13.79 -12.66
C ARG A 180 8.09 -13.87 -13.59
N TYR A 181 7.77 -12.74 -14.20
CA TYR A 181 6.71 -12.61 -15.19
C TYR A 181 7.33 -12.09 -16.48
N ARG A 182 6.75 -12.49 -17.61
CA ARG A 182 7.15 -12.06 -18.95
C ARG A 182 5.93 -11.57 -19.74
N VAL A 183 6.18 -10.70 -20.70
CA VAL A 183 5.18 -10.29 -21.70
C VAL A 183 5.26 -11.27 -22.87
N ASP A 184 4.12 -11.76 -23.32
CA ASP A 184 3.98 -12.48 -24.58
C ASP A 184 3.82 -11.46 -25.72
N PRO A 185 4.81 -11.32 -26.62
CA PRO A 185 4.76 -10.32 -27.69
C PRO A 185 3.68 -10.63 -28.73
N ASP A 186 3.24 -11.88 -28.88
CA ASP A 186 2.24 -12.27 -29.89
C ASP A 186 0.83 -11.90 -29.42
N VAL A 187 0.58 -11.98 -28.10
CA VAL A 187 -0.70 -11.57 -27.49
C VAL A 187 -0.73 -10.06 -27.17
N CYS A 188 0.43 -9.45 -26.90
CA CYS A 188 0.49 -8.05 -26.46
C CYS A 188 0.14 -7.08 -27.59
N THR A 189 -0.82 -6.19 -27.31
CA THR A 189 -1.27 -5.13 -28.23
C THR A 189 -0.51 -3.81 -28.12
N GLY A 190 0.44 -3.69 -27.18
CA GLY A 190 1.20 -2.44 -26.98
C GLY A 190 0.43 -1.31 -26.27
N CYS A 191 -0.76 -1.56 -25.69
CA CYS A 191 -1.62 -0.50 -25.11
C CYS A 191 -1.02 0.31 -23.93
N GLY A 192 0.10 -0.10 -23.35
CA GLY A 192 0.81 0.65 -22.30
C GLY A 192 0.14 0.68 -20.92
N LEU A 193 -0.98 0.00 -20.68
CA LEU A 193 -1.65 0.00 -19.36
C LEU A 193 -0.75 -0.52 -18.22
N CYS A 194 0.03 -1.58 -18.48
CA CYS A 194 0.99 -2.12 -17.51
C CYS A 194 2.16 -1.16 -17.24
N VAL A 195 2.50 -0.29 -18.18
CA VAL A 195 3.52 0.76 -17.99
C VAL A 195 3.01 1.84 -17.03
N LYS A 196 1.74 2.24 -17.16
CA LYS A 196 1.10 3.24 -16.28
C LYS A 196 1.07 2.83 -14.80
N PHE A 197 1.22 1.54 -14.49
CA PHE A 197 1.42 1.04 -13.12
C PHE A 197 2.75 1.53 -12.50
N GLY A 198 3.73 1.91 -13.32
CA GLY A 198 5.02 2.42 -12.90
C GLY A 198 5.94 1.35 -12.30
N CYS A 199 5.77 0.07 -12.65
CA CYS A 199 6.70 -0.96 -12.18
C CYS A 199 8.10 -0.66 -12.73
N PRO A 200 9.15 -0.58 -11.88
CA PRO A 200 10.51 -0.32 -12.36
C PRO A 200 11.08 -1.48 -13.19
N ALA A 201 10.44 -2.65 -13.16
CA ALA A 201 10.82 -3.80 -13.99
C ALA A 201 10.11 -3.82 -15.35
N ILE A 202 9.22 -2.87 -15.65
CA ILE A 202 8.56 -2.79 -16.96
C ILE A 202 9.26 -1.68 -17.75
N GLU A 203 9.92 -2.08 -18.82
CA GLU A 203 10.65 -1.21 -19.73
C GLU A 203 9.94 -1.18 -21.08
N ILE A 204 10.13 -0.12 -21.86
CA ILE A 204 9.63 -0.04 -23.23
C ILE A 204 10.81 -0.32 -24.16
N SER A 205 10.73 -1.39 -24.94
CA SER A 205 11.69 -1.72 -25.98
C SER A 205 10.96 -1.73 -27.33
N GLY A 206 11.16 -0.69 -28.14
CA GLY A 206 10.36 -0.47 -29.35
C GLY A 206 8.90 -0.12 -29.02
N GLU A 207 7.94 -0.83 -29.62
CA GLU A 207 6.50 -0.53 -29.47
C GLU A 207 5.81 -1.32 -28.35
N LYS A 208 6.44 -2.37 -27.80
CA LYS A 208 5.82 -3.25 -26.79
C LYS A 208 6.60 -3.24 -25.47
N PRO A 209 5.90 -3.37 -24.33
CA PRO A 209 6.56 -3.45 -23.03
C PRO A 209 7.29 -4.78 -22.85
N HIS A 210 8.41 -4.73 -22.14
CA HIS A 210 9.25 -5.86 -21.74
C HIS A 210 9.37 -5.86 -20.20
N ILE A 211 9.45 -7.05 -19.58
CA ILE A 211 9.69 -7.18 -18.14
C ILE A 211 11.15 -7.63 -17.93
N SER A 212 11.94 -6.79 -17.27
CA SER A 212 13.36 -7.04 -17.02
C SER A 212 13.64 -7.85 -15.74
N ASP A 213 14.92 -8.14 -15.53
CA ASP A 213 15.43 -8.90 -14.39
C ASP A 213 15.16 -8.26 -13.01
N LEU A 214 14.75 -6.98 -13.00
CA LEU A 214 14.28 -6.27 -11.81
C LEU A 214 12.93 -6.80 -11.28
N CYS A 215 12.27 -7.71 -12.02
CA CYS A 215 10.99 -8.28 -11.63
C CYS A 215 11.07 -9.01 -10.27
N SER A 216 10.20 -8.60 -9.37
CA SER A 216 10.08 -9.16 -8.01
C SER A 216 8.97 -10.20 -7.87
N GLY A 217 8.29 -10.55 -8.96
CA GLY A 217 7.31 -11.64 -8.97
C GLY A 217 5.98 -11.35 -8.29
N CYS A 218 5.58 -10.08 -8.14
CA CYS A 218 4.31 -9.72 -7.48
C CYS A 218 3.05 -10.08 -8.27
N GLY A 219 3.14 -10.29 -9.59
CA GLY A 219 2.00 -10.68 -10.44
C GLY A 219 0.94 -9.60 -10.70
N VAL A 220 1.09 -8.39 -10.16
CA VAL A 220 0.10 -7.32 -10.30
C VAL A 220 -0.02 -6.83 -11.75
N CYS A 221 1.07 -6.82 -12.51
CA CYS A 221 1.03 -6.47 -13.93
C CYS A 221 0.15 -7.44 -14.75
N ALA A 222 0.11 -8.73 -14.38
CA ALA A 222 -0.76 -9.71 -15.01
C ALA A 222 -2.24 -9.43 -14.72
N GLN A 223 -2.56 -8.99 -13.50
CA GLN A 223 -3.93 -8.57 -13.12
C GLN A 223 -4.36 -7.27 -13.83
N ILE A 224 -3.41 -6.42 -14.22
CA ILE A 224 -3.69 -5.18 -14.96
C ILE A 224 -3.90 -5.43 -16.46
N CYS A 225 -3.30 -6.48 -17.02
CA CYS A 225 -3.34 -6.74 -18.46
C CYS A 225 -4.72 -7.29 -18.89
N PRO A 226 -5.53 -6.53 -19.65
CA PRO A 226 -6.85 -7.01 -20.06
C PRO A 226 -6.80 -8.08 -21.15
N PHE A 227 -5.66 -8.21 -21.84
CA PHE A 227 -5.47 -9.15 -22.94
C PHE A 227 -4.82 -10.48 -22.49
N GLY A 228 -4.48 -10.62 -21.20
CA GLY A 228 -3.80 -11.82 -20.71
C GLY A 228 -2.36 -12.00 -21.23
N ALA A 229 -1.75 -10.95 -21.79
CA ALA A 229 -0.42 -11.00 -22.40
C ALA A 229 0.75 -11.09 -21.40
N ILE A 230 0.50 -11.21 -20.10
CA ILE A 230 1.54 -11.24 -19.07
C ILE A 230 1.36 -12.49 -18.21
N ALA A 231 2.37 -13.36 -18.20
CA ALA A 231 2.32 -14.64 -17.50
C ALA A 231 3.60 -14.91 -16.71
N LYS A 232 3.52 -15.79 -15.71
CA LYS A 232 4.66 -16.21 -14.91
C LYS A 232 5.61 -17.07 -15.76
N GLU A 233 6.92 -16.80 -15.68
CA GLU A 233 7.93 -17.61 -16.35
C GLU A 233 7.85 -19.07 -15.88
N GLY A 234 7.93 -20.01 -16.83
CA GLY A 234 7.91 -21.45 -16.54
C GLY A 234 6.53 -22.10 -16.52
N ARG A 235 5.42 -21.37 -16.71
CA ARG A 235 4.15 -21.97 -17.14
C ARG A 235 4.08 -21.92 -18.67
N ARG A 236 4.29 -23.09 -19.31
CA ARG A 236 3.67 -23.40 -20.61
C ARG A 236 2.32 -24.04 -20.32
#